data_AF-A0A257JL35-F1
#
_entry.id   AF-A0A257JL35-F1
#
_cell.length_a   1.000
_cell.length_b   1.000
_cell.length_c   1.000
_cell.angle_alpha   90.00
_cell.angle_beta   90.00
_cell.angle_gamma   90.00
#
_symmetry.space_group_name_H-M   'P 1'
#
loop_
_entity.id
_entity.type
_entity.pdbx_description
1 polymer ?
#
loop_
_entity_poly.entity_id
_entity_poly.type
_entity_poly.pdbx_seq_one_letter_code
_entity_poly.pdbx_strand_id
1 'polypeptide(L)'
;MSDMNAALNVAASGLRAQTARMKVIAENIANANSTAPNPGADPYQRKVSVFGQVLNRENGTTEVKMTKVQKDTSEFRLRYDPTHPGANA
;
A
#
# COMPACT_ATOMS: atom_id res chain seq x y z
N MET A 1 25.08 26.46 -1.61
CA MET A 1 23.90 26.28 -2.49
C MET A 1 23.57 24.81 -2.78
N SER A 2 24.52 23.86 -2.71
CA SER A 2 24.28 22.41 -2.88
C SER A 2 23.39 21.81 -1.79
N ASP A 3 23.56 22.24 -0.54
CA ASP A 3 22.91 21.58 0.61
C ASP A 3 21.40 21.84 0.67
N MET A 4 20.98 23.03 0.23
CA MET A 4 19.56 23.34 0.08
C MET A 4 18.90 22.45 -0.98
N ASN A 5 19.58 22.23 -2.12
CA ASN A 5 19.07 21.34 -3.15
C ASN A 5 19.01 19.88 -2.66
N ALA A 6 20.00 19.43 -1.89
CA ALA A 6 20.00 18.12 -1.26
C ALA A 6 18.81 17.97 -0.29
N ALA A 7 18.57 18.95 0.57
CA ALA A 7 17.43 18.96 1.49
C ALA A 7 16.09 18.93 0.75
N LEU A 8 15.94 19.71 -0.33
CA LEU A 8 14.74 19.72 -1.17
C LEU A 8 14.51 18.38 -1.86
N ASN A 9 15.56 17.71 -2.35
CA ASN A 9 15.46 16.39 -2.97
C ASN A 9 14.98 15.34 -1.96
N VAL A 10 15.55 15.33 -0.76
CA VAL A 10 15.14 14.43 0.32
C VAL A 10 13.68 14.68 0.70
N ALA A 11 13.29 15.95 0.91
CA ALA A 11 11.91 16.31 1.24
C ALA A 11 10.93 15.89 0.13
N ALA A 12 11.30 16.12 -1.14
CA ALA A 12 10.49 15.71 -2.27
C ALA A 12 10.37 14.18 -2.37
N SER A 13 11.42 13.42 -2.05
CA SER A 13 11.35 11.95 -1.98
C SER A 13 10.35 11.48 -0.91
N GLY A 14 10.38 12.11 0.27
CA GLY A 14 9.43 11.84 1.36
C GLY A 14 7.98 12.14 0.97
N LEU A 15 7.74 13.28 0.32
CA LEU A 15 6.41 13.66 -0.15
C LEU A 15 5.87 12.67 -1.19
N ARG A 16 6.70 12.22 -2.14
CA ARG A 16 6.31 11.20 -3.13
C ARG A 16 6.00 9.86 -2.45
N ALA A 17 6.83 9.43 -1.51
CA ALA A 17 6.61 8.22 -0.73
C ALA A 17 5.29 8.28 0.05
N GLN A 18 5.01 9.42 0.70
CA GLN A 18 3.76 9.61 1.45
C GLN A 18 2.53 9.68 0.53
N THR A 19 2.66 10.31 -0.65
CA THR A 19 1.59 10.30 -1.66
C THR A 19 1.27 8.89 -2.12
N ALA A 20 2.29 8.05 -2.34
CA ALA A 20 2.12 6.64 -2.68
C ALA A 20 1.43 5.86 -1.54
N ARG A 21 1.83 6.11 -0.29
CA ARG A 21 1.15 5.53 0.89
C ARG A 21 -0.34 5.88 0.91
N MET A 22 -0.68 7.14 0.70
CA MET A 22 -2.07 7.61 0.69
C MET A 22 -2.90 6.91 -0.39
N LYS A 23 -2.33 6.66 -1.58
CA LYS A 23 -3.01 5.89 -2.64
C LYS A 23 -3.34 4.46 -2.20
N VAL A 24 -2.39 3.78 -1.56
CA VAL A 24 -2.60 2.41 -1.05
C VAL A 24 -3.66 2.40 0.06
N ILE A 25 -3.64 3.40 0.96
CA ILE A 25 -4.66 3.55 2.00
C ILE A 25 -6.04 3.78 1.38
N ALA A 26 -6.15 4.67 0.40
CA ALA A 26 -7.41 4.95 -0.28
C ALA A 26 -7.95 3.69 -0.97
N GLU A 27 -7.08 2.91 -1.61
CA GLU A 27 -7.47 1.63 -2.23
C GLU A 27 -7.99 0.63 -1.18
N ASN A 28 -7.32 0.52 -0.04
CA ASN A 28 -7.76 -0.34 1.05
C ASN A 28 -9.12 0.09 1.61
N ILE A 29 -9.36 1.39 1.77
CA ILE A 29 -10.64 1.92 2.24
C ILE A 29 -11.75 1.62 1.24
N ALA A 30 -11.49 1.85 -0.05
CA ALA A 30 -12.47 1.61 -1.11
C ALA A 30 -12.91 0.14 -1.20
N ASN A 31 -12.01 -0.81 -0.89
CA ASN A 31 -12.28 -2.24 -0.97
C ASN A 31 -12.42 -2.92 0.40
N ALA A 32 -12.51 -2.16 1.50
CA ALA A 32 -12.51 -2.71 2.86
C ALA A 32 -13.68 -3.67 3.16
N ASN A 33 -14.78 -3.51 2.42
CA ASN A 33 -16.01 -4.30 2.58
C ASN A 33 -16.25 -5.26 1.40
N SER A 34 -15.29 -5.41 0.49
CA SER A 34 -15.41 -6.33 -0.64
C SER A 34 -15.37 -7.78 -0.15
N THR A 35 -16.41 -8.54 -0.47
CA THR A 35 -16.56 -9.96 -0.17
C THR A 35 -16.09 -10.82 -1.34
N ALA A 36 -15.98 -12.12 -1.11
CA ALA A 36 -15.68 -13.08 -2.17
C ALA A 36 -16.82 -13.09 -3.21
N PRO A 37 -16.53 -12.95 -4.52
CA PRO A 37 -17.58 -12.92 -5.53
C PRO A 37 -18.30 -14.27 -5.70
N ASN A 38 -17.58 -15.37 -5.49
CA ASN A 38 -18.07 -16.74 -5.62
C ASN A 38 -17.57 -17.59 -4.42
N PRO A 39 -18.23 -18.72 -4.11
CA PRO A 39 -17.76 -19.64 -3.08
C PRO A 39 -16.33 -20.12 -3.39
N GLY A 40 -15.46 -20.10 -2.38
CA GLY A 40 -14.05 -20.49 -2.51
C GLY A 40 -13.12 -19.45 -3.15
N ALA A 41 -13.62 -18.26 -3.52
CA ALA A 41 -12.77 -17.15 -3.93
C ALA A 41 -12.32 -16.32 -2.72
N ASP A 42 -11.12 -15.74 -2.80
CA ASP A 42 -10.63 -14.84 -1.76
C ASP A 42 -11.28 -13.44 -1.90
N PRO A 43 -11.71 -12.81 -0.79
CA PRO A 43 -12.12 -11.41 -0.79
C PRO A 43 -10.91 -10.49 -0.97
N TYR A 44 -11.14 -9.18 -0.98
CA TYR A 44 -10.05 -8.21 -1.09
C TYR A 44 -9.02 -8.38 0.05
N GLN A 45 -7.75 -8.56 -0.33
CA GLN A 45 -6.64 -8.62 0.61
C GLN A 45 -6.04 -7.22 0.80
N ARG A 46 -5.97 -6.76 2.06
CA ARG A 46 -5.39 -5.46 2.41
C ARG A 46 -3.97 -5.35 1.85
N LYS A 47 -3.67 -4.23 1.20
CA LYS A 47 -2.35 -3.90 0.71
C LYS A 47 -1.54 -3.13 1.75
N VAL A 48 -0.27 -3.48 1.92
CA VAL A 48 0.68 -2.87 2.86
C VAL A 48 1.85 -2.29 2.08
N SER A 49 2.11 -0.99 2.25
CA SER A 49 3.22 -0.30 1.59
C SER A 49 4.53 -0.53 2.34
N VAL A 50 5.57 -0.95 1.62
CA VAL A 50 6.91 -1.15 2.16
C VAL A 50 7.83 -0.08 1.60
N PHE A 51 8.61 0.55 2.49
CA PHE A 51 9.55 1.61 2.14
C PHE A 51 10.98 1.13 2.32
N GLY A 52 11.87 1.72 1.54
CA GLY A 52 13.31 1.52 1.65
C GLY A 52 14.05 2.81 1.37
N GLN A 53 15.29 2.85 1.85
CA GLN A 53 16.23 3.91 1.50
C GLN A 53 16.91 3.60 0.16
N VAL A 54 17.18 4.64 -0.62
CA VAL A 54 17.90 4.56 -1.89
C VAL A 54 18.92 5.69 -1.92
N LEU A 55 20.19 5.34 -2.20
CA LEU A 55 21.22 6.34 -2.45
C LEU A 55 21.12 6.81 -3.90
N ASN A 56 20.81 8.09 -4.09
CA ASN A 56 20.87 8.72 -5.39
C ASN A 56 22.31 9.12 -5.69
N ARG A 57 22.94 8.45 -6.66
CA ARG A 57 24.36 8.63 -6.98
C ARG A 57 24.65 9.94 -7.72
N GLU A 58 23.65 10.56 -8.33
CA GLU A 58 23.82 11.79 -9.11
C GLU A 58 23.96 13.02 -8.19
N ASN A 59 23.26 13.02 -7.05
CA ASN A 59 23.24 14.13 -6.10
C ASN A 59 23.79 13.76 -4.71
N GLY A 60 24.16 12.49 -4.49
CA GLY A 60 24.71 11.98 -3.23
C GLY A 60 23.71 11.86 -2.08
N THR A 61 22.41 12.08 -2.31
CA THR A 61 21.41 12.09 -1.23
C THR A 61 20.82 10.72 -0.97
N THR A 62 20.56 10.41 0.30
CA THR A 62 19.77 9.23 0.70
C THR A 62 18.30 9.62 0.71
N GLU A 63 17.53 8.99 -0.16
CA GLU A 63 16.11 9.26 -0.39
C GLU A 63 15.25 8.08 0.08
N VAL A 64 13.96 8.32 0.36
CA VAL A 64 12.99 7.26 0.67
C VAL A 64 12.15 6.95 -0.55
N LYS A 65 12.00 5.65 -0.84
CA LYS A 65 11.15 5.17 -1.93
C LYS A 65 10.25 4.04 -1.44
N MET A 66 9.01 4.00 -1.94
CA MET A 66 8.15 2.82 -1.79
C MET A 66 8.70 1.72 -2.69
N THR A 67 9.20 0.63 -2.10
CA THR A 67 9.87 -0.44 -2.83
C THR A 67 8.88 -1.46 -3.37
N LYS A 68 7.83 -1.75 -2.60
CA LYS A 68 6.80 -2.72 -2.97
C LYS A 68 5.50 -2.47 -2.21
N VAL A 69 4.44 -3.06 -2.73
CA VAL A 69 3.15 -3.20 -2.06
C VAL A 69 2.94 -4.69 -1.84
N GLN A 70 2.85 -5.10 -0.58
CA GLN A 70 2.60 -6.49 -0.19
C GLN A 70 1.14 -6.68 0.16
N LYS A 71 0.64 -7.91 0.04
CA LYS A 71 -0.68 -8.26 0.55
C LYS A 71 -0.55 -8.71 2.01
N ASP A 72 -1.51 -8.34 2.83
CA ASP A 72 -1.65 -8.86 4.19
C ASP A 72 -2.04 -10.34 4.11
N THR A 73 -1.26 -11.19 4.76
CA THR A 73 -1.47 -12.65 4.83
C THR A 73 -2.24 -13.07 6.08
N SER A 74 -2.75 -12.12 6.86
CA SER A 74 -3.64 -12.39 7.98
C SER A 74 -4.91 -13.10 7.52
N GLU A 75 -5.48 -13.94 8.38
CA GLU A 75 -6.72 -14.65 8.09
C GLU A 75 -7.88 -13.69 7.77
N PHE A 76 -8.77 -14.11 6.87
CA PHE A 76 -9.94 -13.34 6.52
C PHE A 76 -10.95 -13.29 7.66
N ARG A 77 -11.59 -12.13 7.84
CA ARG A 77 -12.70 -12.00 8.79
C ARG A 77 -13.94 -12.70 8.22
N LEU A 78 -14.46 -13.68 8.94
CA LEU A 78 -15.71 -14.34 8.62
C LEU A 78 -16.90 -13.49 9.08
N ARG A 79 -17.91 -13.35 8.22
CA ARG A 79 -19.21 -12.75 8.54
C ARG A 79 -20.31 -13.70 8.09
N TYR A 80 -21.29 -13.94 8.95
CA TYR A 80 -22.47 -14.71 8.58
C TYR A 80 -23.40 -13.89 7.67
N ASP A 81 -23.60 -14.35 6.44
CA ASP A 81 -24.53 -13.77 5.46
C ASP A 81 -25.03 -14.87 4.50
N PRO A 82 -26.07 -15.61 4.88
CA PRO A 82 -26.57 -16.75 4.11
C PRO A 82 -27.22 -16.37 2.78
N THR A 83 -27.51 -15.08 2.55
CA THR A 83 -28.07 -14.58 1.29
C THR A 83 -27.00 -14.16 0.28
N HIS A 84 -25.72 -14.19 0.66
CA HIS A 84 -24.62 -13.74 -0.17
C HIS A 84 -24.23 -14.79 -1.23
N PRO A 85 -24.03 -14.42 -2.51
CA PRO A 85 -23.67 -15.37 -3.58
C PRO A 85 -22.37 -16.16 -3.31
N GLY A 86 -21.42 -15.51 -2.64
CA GLY A 86 -20.15 -16.12 -2.21
C GLY A 86 -20.20 -16.83 -0.85
N ALA A 87 -21.38 -16.98 -0.23
CA ALA A 87 -21.51 -17.77 0.98
C ALA A 87 -21.27 -19.26 0.67
N ASN A 88 -20.68 -19.96 1.63
CA ASN A 88 -20.56 -21.41 1.55
C ASN A 88 -21.99 -21.95 1.70
N ALA A 89 -22.56 -22.48 0.61
CA ALA A 89 -23.84 -23.17 0.64
C ALA A 89 -23.74 -24.50 1.39
#